data_AF-A0A2T1GF03-F1
#
_entry.id   AF-A0A2T1GF03-F1
#
_cell.length_a   1.000
_cell.length_b   1.000
_cell.length_c   1.000
_cell.angle_alpha   90.00
_cell.angle_beta   90.00
_cell.angle_gamma   90.00
#
_symmetry.space_group_name_H-M   'P 1'
#
loop_
_entity.id
_entity.type
_entity.pdbx_description
1 polymer ?
#
loop_
_entity_poly.entity_id
_entity_poly.type
_entity_poly.pdbx_seq_one_letter_code
_entity_poly.pdbx_strand_id
1 'polypeptide(L)'
;MASERQIQDKRESTQEDSIENGAAQQELADGTKAKKKSETSSKSANSESTDDSEGMQQIESLSQALQGDLSTIDPDTALETIDTFHGLLKQSKQPEAKELASGLKDLQKLLKRKEPSGHELGDLIVHLGEQTIEIAGDADKGLKAPLQQLGKQLTKIGRSLSKAEDSEQLEDLDALVDTLKQEPDKIDTKASVGEIDRWYDLLHKSEDKSLKEIATELKELKQLLKGSKSKGADLSEKLIQLGEKTTVAAANAGRGFKGAIQKLGNALTAFGKSLA
;
A
#
# COMPACT_ATOMS: atom_id res chain seq x y z
N MET A 1 45.08 -32.33 10.34
CA MET A 1 44.85 -32.44 11.79
C MET A 1 43.36 -32.20 12.02
N ALA A 2 42.61 -33.28 12.26
CA ALA A 2 41.18 -33.26 12.52
C ALA A 2 40.95 -33.38 14.05
N SER A 3 39.89 -32.77 14.58
CA SER A 3 39.40 -33.05 15.93
C SER A 3 37.89 -32.92 15.96
N GLU A 4 37.24 -34.08 15.82
CA GLU A 4 35.94 -34.40 16.38
C GLU A 4 36.03 -34.42 17.91
N ARG A 5 35.04 -33.86 18.61
CA ARG A 5 34.61 -34.39 19.92
C ARG A 5 33.09 -34.36 20.05
N GLN A 6 32.62 -35.58 20.22
CA GLN A 6 31.27 -36.11 20.38
C GLN A 6 30.79 -35.90 21.82
N ILE A 7 29.51 -35.54 21.99
CA ILE A 7 28.84 -35.46 23.30
C ILE A 7 27.87 -36.63 23.40
N GLN A 8 28.05 -37.47 24.42
CA GLN A 8 27.07 -38.48 24.80
C GLN A 8 27.08 -38.70 26.33
N ASP A 9 25.86 -38.94 26.84
CA ASP A 9 25.46 -39.57 28.10
C ASP A 9 25.62 -38.85 29.44
N LYS A 10 24.47 -38.60 30.11
CA LYS A 10 24.04 -39.46 31.24
C LYS A 10 22.58 -39.23 31.66
N ARG A 11 21.84 -40.34 31.77
CA ARG A 11 20.55 -40.52 32.45
C ARG A 11 20.76 -40.85 33.93
N GLU A 12 19.84 -40.44 34.80
CA GLU A 12 19.43 -41.10 36.06
C GLU A 12 18.11 -40.41 36.49
N SER A 13 16.92 -41.00 36.40
CA SER A 13 16.33 -42.14 37.11
C SER A 13 16.05 -41.86 38.59
N THR A 14 14.78 -41.62 38.95
CA THR A 14 14.15 -42.30 40.09
C THR A 14 12.64 -42.41 39.92
N GLN A 15 12.15 -43.57 40.32
CA GLN A 15 10.87 -44.22 40.08
C GLN A 15 10.13 -44.34 41.44
N GLU A 16 8.95 -44.97 41.41
CA GLU A 16 8.19 -45.58 42.53
C GLU A 16 7.25 -44.62 43.30
N ASP A 17 5.99 -44.96 43.60
CA ASP A 17 5.17 -46.17 43.45
C ASP A 17 3.67 -45.76 43.56
N SER A 18 2.74 -46.27 42.74
CA SER A 18 1.80 -47.38 43.01
C SER A 18 0.91 -47.16 44.27
N ILE A 19 -0.44 -47.21 44.24
CA ILE A 19 -1.28 -48.43 44.27
C ILE A 19 -2.81 -48.04 44.38
N GLU A 20 -3.66 -48.89 43.79
CA GLU A 20 -5.11 -49.24 43.99
C GLU A 20 -6.22 -48.17 44.15
N ASN A 21 -7.33 -48.18 43.40
CA ASN A 21 -8.40 -49.18 43.13
C ASN A 21 -9.42 -49.32 44.28
N GLY A 22 -10.71 -49.04 44.02
CA GLY A 22 -11.76 -49.10 45.05
C GLY A 22 -13.19 -48.79 44.60
N ALA A 23 -13.85 -49.81 44.05
CA ALA A 23 -15.24 -50.25 44.26
C ALA A 23 -16.48 -49.40 43.85
N ALA A 24 -17.49 -50.16 43.40
CA ALA A 24 -18.78 -49.79 42.85
C ALA A 24 -19.96 -50.06 43.84
N GLN A 25 -21.18 -49.81 43.33
CA GLN A 25 -22.54 -50.24 43.76
C GLN A 25 -23.42 -49.16 44.43
N GLN A 26 -24.53 -48.72 43.81
CA GLN A 26 -25.93 -49.28 43.79
C GLN A 26 -26.60 -49.08 45.17
N GLU A 27 -27.84 -48.61 45.38
CA GLU A 27 -29.09 -48.65 44.61
C GLU A 27 -30.20 -47.80 45.33
N LEU A 28 -31.38 -47.64 44.70
CA LEU A 28 -32.74 -47.31 45.21
C LEU A 28 -33.15 -45.81 45.20
N ALA A 29 -34.31 -45.35 44.68
CA ALA A 29 -35.51 -46.01 44.16
C ALA A 29 -36.38 -45.09 43.26
N ASP A 30 -37.17 -45.75 42.41
CA ASP A 30 -38.39 -45.38 41.64
C ASP A 30 -39.45 -44.61 42.49
N GLY A 31 -40.33 -43.73 42.01
CA GLY A 31 -40.73 -43.34 40.65
C GLY A 31 -41.94 -42.37 40.63
N THR A 32 -42.52 -42.23 39.44
CA THR A 32 -43.87 -41.72 39.07
C THR A 32 -44.02 -40.29 38.50
N LYS A 33 -44.42 -40.28 37.21
CA LYS A 33 -44.87 -39.18 36.33
C LYS A 33 -46.15 -38.49 36.83
N ALA A 34 -46.31 -37.18 36.55
CA ALA A 34 -47.45 -36.62 35.77
C ALA A 34 -47.42 -35.08 35.60
N LYS A 35 -47.15 -34.64 34.37
CA LYS A 35 -47.86 -33.62 33.55
C LYS A 35 -48.70 -32.55 34.29
N LYS A 36 -48.29 -31.28 34.19
CA LYS A 36 -49.25 -30.17 34.03
C LYS A 36 -48.69 -29.02 33.17
N LYS A 37 -49.58 -28.59 32.30
CA LYS A 37 -49.49 -27.65 31.18
C LYS A 37 -49.58 -26.21 31.71
N SER A 38 -48.73 -25.28 31.26
CA SER A 38 -49.13 -23.88 31.10
C SER A 38 -48.52 -23.30 29.83
N GLU A 39 -49.38 -23.14 28.84
CA GLU A 39 -49.18 -22.31 27.65
C GLU A 39 -49.33 -20.83 28.02
N THR A 40 -48.81 -19.97 27.14
CA THR A 40 -49.14 -18.55 26.91
C THR A 40 -48.13 -17.52 27.44
N SER A 41 -47.15 -17.17 26.61
CA SER A 41 -47.09 -15.84 25.98
C SER A 41 -45.84 -15.71 25.10
N SER A 42 -45.91 -16.30 23.91
CA SER A 42 -45.10 -15.88 22.76
C SER A 42 -45.52 -14.47 22.35
N LYS A 43 -44.78 -13.46 22.80
CA LYS A 43 -44.83 -12.10 22.26
C LYS A 43 -43.63 -11.91 21.36
N SER A 44 -43.92 -11.86 20.07
CA SER A 44 -43.05 -11.56 18.95
C SER A 44 -42.14 -10.36 19.21
N ALA A 45 -40.85 -10.57 18.98
CA ALA A 45 -39.92 -9.54 18.55
C ALA A 45 -39.11 -10.12 17.38
N ASN A 46 -39.78 -10.31 16.25
CA ASN A 46 -39.13 -10.53 14.96
C ASN A 46 -39.00 -9.15 14.32
N SER A 47 -37.90 -8.46 14.60
CA SER A 47 -37.57 -7.13 14.03
C SER A 47 -36.06 -6.90 14.03
N GLU A 48 -35.26 -7.92 13.68
CA GLU A 48 -33.79 -7.78 13.65
C GLU A 48 -33.13 -8.46 12.45
N SER A 49 -33.89 -9.00 11.49
CA SER A 49 -33.34 -9.85 10.41
C SER A 49 -33.39 -9.28 9.00
N THR A 50 -33.99 -8.10 8.78
CA THR A 50 -34.07 -7.48 7.45
C THR A 50 -32.92 -6.52 7.14
N ASP A 51 -32.35 -5.84 8.15
CA ASP A 51 -31.34 -4.78 7.95
C ASP A 51 -29.96 -5.36 7.63
N ASP A 52 -29.55 -6.43 8.34
CA ASP A 52 -28.25 -7.10 8.12
C ASP A 52 -28.15 -7.78 6.74
N SER A 53 -29.28 -8.26 6.20
CA SER A 53 -29.31 -8.94 4.91
C SER A 53 -29.10 -7.97 3.74
N GLU A 54 -29.63 -6.75 3.83
CA GLU A 54 -29.43 -5.73 2.79
C GLU A 54 -28.00 -5.18 2.83
N GLY A 55 -27.49 -4.88 4.03
CA GLY A 55 -26.09 -4.44 4.19
C GLY A 55 -25.07 -5.47 3.72
N MET A 56 -25.32 -6.76 3.98
CA MET A 56 -24.47 -7.85 3.47
C MET A 56 -24.45 -7.93 1.94
N GLN A 57 -25.62 -7.81 1.29
CA GLN A 57 -25.71 -7.82 -0.17
C GLN A 57 -25.01 -6.62 -0.80
N GLN A 58 -25.10 -5.45 -0.17
CA GLN A 58 -24.40 -4.24 -0.62
C GLN A 58 -22.89 -4.38 -0.50
N ILE A 59 -22.37 -4.91 0.62
CA ILE A 59 -20.92 -5.15 0.79
C ILE A 59 -20.42 -6.17 -0.23
N GLU A 60 -21.17 -7.25 -0.48
CA GLU A 60 -20.78 -8.23 -1.49
C GLU A 60 -20.76 -7.63 -2.90
N SER A 61 -21.74 -6.79 -3.23
CA SER A 61 -21.80 -6.07 -4.50
C SER A 61 -20.59 -5.13 -4.67
N LEU A 62 -20.21 -4.40 -3.62
CA LEU A 62 -19.01 -3.57 -3.59
C LEU A 62 -17.73 -4.41 -3.79
N SER A 63 -17.64 -5.53 -3.08
CA SER A 63 -16.52 -6.48 -3.22
C SER A 63 -16.40 -7.04 -4.63
N GLN A 64 -17.51 -7.33 -5.31
CA GLN A 64 -17.52 -7.80 -6.70
C GLN A 64 -17.09 -6.71 -7.68
N ALA A 65 -17.57 -5.48 -7.52
CA ALA A 65 -17.16 -4.34 -8.35
C ALA A 65 -15.63 -4.12 -8.28
N LEU A 66 -15.03 -4.36 -7.12
CA LEU A 66 -13.59 -4.20 -6.87
C LEU A 66 -12.74 -5.45 -7.17
N GLN A 67 -13.34 -6.53 -7.69
CA GLN A 67 -12.63 -7.80 -7.92
C GLN A 67 -11.92 -7.87 -9.28
N GLY A 68 -12.25 -6.96 -10.21
CA GLY A 68 -11.69 -6.90 -11.56
C GLY A 68 -10.38 -6.11 -11.67
N ASP A 69 -9.94 -5.89 -12.91
CA ASP A 69 -8.85 -4.97 -13.21
C ASP A 69 -9.35 -3.53 -13.04
N LEU A 70 -8.84 -2.84 -12.02
CA LEU A 70 -9.30 -1.49 -11.70
C LEU A 70 -8.89 -0.44 -12.72
N SER A 71 -7.89 -0.74 -13.58
CA SER A 71 -7.56 0.14 -14.70
C SER A 71 -8.70 0.24 -15.73
N THR A 72 -9.69 -0.66 -15.63
CA THR A 72 -10.88 -0.70 -16.48
C THR A 72 -12.12 -0.06 -15.85
N ILE A 73 -12.06 0.31 -14.57
CA ILE A 73 -13.16 1.02 -13.91
C ILE A 73 -13.11 2.49 -14.33
N ASP A 74 -14.18 2.96 -14.96
CA ASP A 74 -14.30 4.36 -15.31
C ASP A 74 -14.51 5.23 -14.04
N PRO A 75 -14.15 6.52 -14.09
CA PRO A 75 -14.24 7.40 -12.93
C PRO A 75 -15.65 7.52 -12.34
N ASP A 76 -16.70 7.43 -13.15
CA ASP A 76 -18.08 7.58 -12.68
C ASP A 76 -18.50 6.33 -11.90
N THR A 77 -18.20 5.13 -12.42
CA THR A 77 -18.43 3.85 -11.71
C THR A 77 -17.65 3.80 -10.38
N ALA A 78 -16.40 4.30 -10.36
CA ALA A 78 -15.62 4.38 -9.12
C ALA A 78 -16.28 5.31 -8.09
N LEU A 79 -16.76 6.48 -8.53
CA LEU A 79 -17.44 7.44 -7.66
C LEU A 79 -18.77 6.88 -7.12
N GLU A 80 -19.56 6.21 -7.96
CA GLU A 80 -20.81 5.55 -7.55
C GLU A 80 -20.58 4.42 -6.53
N THR A 81 -19.51 3.64 -6.72
CA THR A 81 -19.10 2.59 -5.78
C THR A 81 -18.74 3.20 -4.42
N ILE A 82 -18.01 4.32 -4.42
CA ILE A 82 -17.66 5.04 -3.18
C ILE A 82 -18.91 5.64 -2.53
N ASP A 83 -19.82 6.24 -3.30
CA ASP A 83 -21.07 6.81 -2.78
C ASP A 83 -21.95 5.73 -2.13
N THR A 84 -22.03 4.56 -2.75
CA THR A 84 -22.74 3.40 -2.20
C THR A 84 -22.15 2.98 -0.86
N PHE A 85 -20.82 2.83 -0.79
CA PHE A 85 -20.16 2.44 0.46
C PHE A 85 -20.32 3.49 1.56
N HIS A 86 -20.17 4.76 1.21
CA HIS A 86 -20.39 5.88 2.11
C HIS A 86 -21.84 5.98 2.61
N GLY A 87 -22.82 5.65 1.74
CA GLY A 87 -24.23 5.54 2.10
C GLY A 87 -24.49 4.48 3.18
N LEU A 88 -23.89 3.30 3.01
CA LEU A 88 -23.98 2.19 3.98
C LEU A 88 -23.37 2.58 5.33
N LEU A 89 -22.19 3.20 5.33
CA LEU A 89 -21.51 3.59 6.58
C LEU A 89 -22.26 4.67 7.36
N LYS A 90 -23.00 5.56 6.69
CA LYS A 90 -23.82 6.59 7.34
C LYS A 90 -24.98 6.03 8.15
N GLN A 91 -25.45 4.83 7.81
CA GLN A 91 -26.52 4.16 8.56
C GLN A 91 -25.99 3.59 9.89
N SER A 92 -24.68 3.34 9.97
CA SER A 92 -24.03 2.87 11.20
C SER A 92 -23.96 3.96 12.27
N LYS A 93 -24.19 3.55 13.52
CA LYS A 93 -24.04 4.42 14.70
C LYS A 93 -22.60 4.42 15.24
N GLN A 94 -21.73 3.55 14.73
CA GLN A 94 -20.37 3.40 15.23
C GLN A 94 -19.49 4.60 14.83
N PRO A 95 -18.69 5.15 15.75
CA PRO A 95 -17.80 6.28 15.46
C PRO A 95 -16.75 5.93 14.39
N GLU A 96 -16.23 4.70 14.39
CA GLU A 96 -15.26 4.17 13.42
C GLU A 96 -15.86 4.18 11.99
N ALA A 97 -17.14 3.82 11.85
CA ALA A 97 -17.84 3.89 10.57
C ALA A 97 -17.99 5.34 10.05
N LYS A 98 -18.10 6.33 10.94
CA LYS A 98 -18.14 7.75 10.56
C LYS A 98 -16.77 8.28 10.14
N GLU A 99 -15.71 7.78 10.75
CA GLU A 99 -14.34 8.09 10.35
C GLU A 99 -14.06 7.54 8.95
N LEU A 100 -14.38 6.26 8.72
CA LEU A 100 -14.26 5.64 7.40
C LEU A 100 -15.10 6.38 6.34
N ALA A 101 -16.33 6.77 6.68
CA ALA A 101 -17.18 7.58 5.79
C ALA A 101 -16.54 8.94 5.45
N SER A 102 -15.81 9.55 6.39
CA SER A 102 -15.10 10.81 6.16
C SER A 102 -13.92 10.59 5.20
N GLY A 103 -13.14 9.52 5.40
CA GLY A 103 -12.06 9.16 4.48
C GLY A 103 -12.57 8.84 3.06
N LEU A 104 -13.74 8.21 2.91
CA LEU A 104 -14.36 7.99 1.59
C LEU A 104 -14.69 9.31 0.88
N LYS A 105 -15.13 10.35 1.61
CA LYS A 105 -15.31 11.68 1.00
C LYS A 105 -14.00 12.29 0.53
N ASP A 106 -12.92 12.08 1.27
CA ASP A 106 -11.61 12.56 0.86
C ASP A 106 -11.13 11.81 -0.39
N LEU A 107 -11.40 10.51 -0.50
CA LEU A 107 -11.16 9.73 -1.72
C LEU A 107 -11.95 10.27 -2.91
N GLN A 108 -13.23 10.60 -2.73
CA GLN A 108 -14.03 11.25 -3.79
C GLN A 108 -13.44 12.58 -4.24
N LYS A 109 -12.96 13.41 -3.30
CA LYS A 109 -12.32 14.69 -3.64
C LYS A 109 -11.04 14.46 -4.42
N LEU A 110 -10.23 13.45 -4.08
CA LEU A 110 -9.02 13.10 -4.81
C LEU A 110 -9.35 12.67 -6.24
N LEU A 111 -10.31 11.76 -6.42
CA LEU A 111 -10.71 11.27 -7.75
C LEU A 111 -11.29 12.37 -8.66
N LYS A 112 -11.83 13.45 -8.09
CA LYS A 112 -12.32 14.62 -8.84
C LYS A 112 -11.22 15.60 -9.25
N ARG A 113 -9.98 15.40 -8.80
CA ARG A 113 -8.84 16.18 -9.28
C ARG A 113 -8.52 15.77 -10.73
N LYS A 114 -7.91 16.68 -11.49
CA LYS A 114 -7.59 16.44 -12.90
C LYS A 114 -6.61 15.27 -13.09
N GLU A 115 -5.60 15.19 -12.21
CA GLU A 115 -4.54 14.18 -12.22
C GLU A 115 -4.19 13.86 -10.75
N PRO A 116 -4.95 12.97 -10.09
CA PRO A 116 -4.58 12.51 -8.75
C PRO A 116 -3.33 11.62 -8.81
N SER A 117 -2.42 11.76 -7.85
CA SER A 117 -1.27 10.86 -7.73
C SER A 117 -1.73 9.46 -7.31
N GLY A 118 -1.17 8.43 -7.95
CA GLY A 118 -1.38 7.03 -7.60
C GLY A 118 -0.86 6.69 -6.19
N HIS A 119 0.18 7.36 -5.69
CA HIS A 119 0.61 7.28 -4.29
C HIS A 119 -0.41 7.88 -3.34
N GLU A 120 -0.87 9.12 -3.59
CA GLU A 120 -1.84 9.79 -2.72
C GLU A 120 -3.17 9.00 -2.67
N LEU A 121 -3.64 8.51 -3.82
CA LEU A 121 -4.79 7.61 -3.90
C LEU A 121 -4.51 6.27 -3.23
N GLY A 122 -3.36 5.67 -3.52
CA GLY A 122 -2.98 4.36 -3.02
C GLY A 122 -2.91 4.32 -1.50
N ASP A 123 -2.27 5.30 -0.88
CA ASP A 123 -2.13 5.42 0.57
C ASP A 123 -3.49 5.62 1.25
N LEU A 124 -4.33 6.50 0.69
CA LEU A 124 -5.68 6.69 1.23
C LEU A 124 -6.51 5.41 1.12
N ILE A 125 -6.49 4.72 -0.02
CA ILE A 125 -7.25 3.47 -0.19
C ILE A 125 -6.70 2.36 0.73
N VAL A 126 -5.39 2.28 0.95
CA VAL A 126 -4.80 1.37 1.93
C VAL A 126 -5.35 1.65 3.33
N HIS A 127 -5.33 2.92 3.74
CA HIS A 127 -5.82 3.34 5.05
C HIS A 127 -7.31 3.03 5.23
N LEU A 128 -8.13 3.30 4.22
CA LEU A 128 -9.55 2.96 4.21
C LEU A 128 -9.77 1.43 4.30
N GLY A 129 -8.92 0.64 3.63
CA GLY A 129 -8.94 -0.81 3.73
C GLY A 129 -8.61 -1.32 5.13
N GLU A 130 -7.62 -0.72 5.80
CA GLU A 130 -7.25 -1.02 7.18
C GLU A 130 -8.39 -0.68 8.16
N GLN A 131 -8.97 0.52 8.06
CA GLN A 131 -10.14 0.93 8.84
C GLN A 131 -11.35 0.01 8.60
N THR A 132 -11.56 -0.45 7.36
CA THR A 132 -12.62 -1.40 7.04
C THR A 132 -12.39 -2.76 7.73
N ILE A 133 -11.14 -3.23 7.81
CA ILE A 133 -10.77 -4.46 8.54
C ILE A 133 -10.98 -4.29 10.05
N GLU A 134 -10.66 -3.12 10.60
CA GLU A 134 -10.87 -2.80 12.02
C GLU A 134 -12.36 -2.82 12.38
N ILE A 135 -13.20 -2.14 11.60
CA ILE A 135 -14.67 -2.18 11.77
C ILE A 135 -15.21 -3.61 11.67
N ALA A 136 -14.66 -4.43 10.78
CA ALA A 136 -15.04 -5.85 10.68
C ALA A 136 -14.75 -6.65 11.96
N GLY A 137 -13.80 -6.21 12.79
CA GLY A 137 -13.47 -6.80 14.08
C GLY A 137 -14.67 -6.83 15.03
N ASP A 138 -15.40 -5.72 15.06
CA ASP A 138 -16.50 -5.41 15.98
C ASP A 138 -17.89 -5.53 15.34
N ALA A 139 -17.95 -5.83 14.03
CA ALA A 139 -19.19 -6.05 13.31
C ALA A 139 -19.88 -7.37 13.68
N ASP A 140 -21.19 -7.43 13.43
CA ASP A 140 -21.99 -8.63 13.60
C ASP A 140 -21.47 -9.80 12.76
N LYS A 141 -21.75 -11.03 13.22
CA LYS A 141 -21.20 -12.27 12.63
C LYS A 141 -21.44 -12.39 11.12
N GLY A 142 -22.55 -11.84 10.62
CA GLY A 142 -22.88 -11.85 9.19
C GLY A 142 -22.04 -10.88 8.34
N LEU A 143 -21.64 -9.74 8.90
CA LEU A 143 -20.94 -8.67 8.18
C LEU A 143 -19.41 -8.75 8.33
N LYS A 144 -18.92 -9.44 9.36
CA LYS A 144 -17.50 -9.60 9.65
C LYS A 144 -16.67 -10.13 8.48
N ALA A 145 -17.07 -11.25 7.88
CA ALA A 145 -16.31 -11.84 6.78
C ALA A 145 -16.35 -10.98 5.50
N PRO A 146 -17.52 -10.47 5.05
CA PRO A 146 -17.59 -9.54 3.91
C PRO A 146 -16.74 -8.28 4.10
N LEU A 147 -16.81 -7.63 5.28
CA LEU A 147 -16.02 -6.42 5.55
C LEU A 147 -14.52 -6.72 5.57
N GLN A 148 -14.09 -7.85 6.14
CA GLN A 148 -12.68 -8.24 6.08
C GLN A 148 -12.21 -8.49 4.65
N GLN A 149 -13.06 -9.07 3.80
CA GLN A 149 -12.74 -9.28 2.39
C GLN A 149 -12.62 -7.93 1.66
N LEU A 150 -13.60 -7.05 1.81
CA LEU A 150 -13.60 -5.71 1.23
C LEU A 150 -12.35 -4.91 1.65
N GLY A 151 -12.03 -4.89 2.94
CA GLY A 151 -10.86 -4.19 3.43
C GLY A 151 -9.55 -4.74 2.88
N LYS A 152 -9.40 -6.07 2.76
CA LYS A 152 -8.24 -6.70 2.09
C LYS A 152 -8.15 -6.33 0.61
N GLN A 153 -9.29 -6.25 -0.08
CA GLN A 153 -9.33 -5.81 -1.48
C GLN A 153 -8.86 -4.36 -1.58
N LEU A 154 -9.41 -3.44 -0.78
CA LEU A 154 -8.98 -2.05 -0.73
C LEU A 154 -7.46 -1.93 -0.47
N THR A 155 -6.93 -2.62 0.54
CA THR A 155 -5.48 -2.60 0.80
C THR A 155 -4.66 -3.14 -0.38
N LYS A 156 -5.12 -4.19 -1.06
CA LYS A 156 -4.44 -4.73 -2.24
C LYS A 156 -4.46 -3.73 -3.40
N ILE A 157 -5.60 -3.08 -3.60
CA ILE A 157 -5.84 -2.07 -4.62
C ILE A 157 -4.92 -0.88 -4.40
N GLY A 158 -4.95 -0.28 -3.22
CA GLY A 158 -4.14 0.90 -2.94
C GLY A 158 -2.65 0.63 -3.14
N ARG A 159 -2.15 -0.54 -2.69
CA ARG A 159 -0.77 -0.98 -2.96
C ARG A 159 -0.47 -1.19 -4.46
N SER A 160 -1.46 -1.58 -5.25
CA SER A 160 -1.29 -1.78 -6.69
C SER A 160 -1.21 -0.44 -7.42
N LEU A 161 -2.00 0.55 -7.02
CA LEU A 161 -1.92 1.90 -7.59
C LEU A 161 -0.55 2.53 -7.34
N SER A 162 -0.05 2.49 -6.10
CA SER A 162 1.28 3.03 -5.78
C SER A 162 2.37 2.34 -6.60
N LYS A 163 2.29 1.01 -6.77
CA LYS A 163 3.26 0.25 -7.57
C LYS A 163 3.19 0.55 -9.07
N ALA A 164 2.00 0.85 -9.59
CA ALA A 164 1.85 1.19 -11.00
C ALA A 164 2.54 2.53 -11.31
N GLU A 165 2.34 3.54 -10.45
CA GLU A 165 3.06 4.81 -10.55
C GLU A 165 4.57 4.62 -10.37
N ASP A 166 5.00 3.80 -9.38
CA ASP A 166 6.43 3.47 -9.21
C ASP A 166 7.03 2.87 -10.50
N SER A 167 6.29 1.97 -11.16
CA SER A 167 6.74 1.31 -12.40
C SER A 167 6.89 2.31 -13.55
N GLU A 168 5.90 3.19 -13.74
CA GLU A 168 5.96 4.24 -14.76
C GLU A 168 7.15 5.18 -14.53
N GLN A 169 7.37 5.60 -13.29
CA GLN A 169 8.53 6.44 -12.94
C GLN A 169 9.87 5.72 -13.17
N LEU A 170 9.94 4.40 -12.95
CA LEU A 170 11.13 3.60 -13.23
C LEU A 170 11.37 3.45 -14.74
N GLU A 171 10.33 3.31 -15.55
CA GLU A 171 10.43 3.28 -17.01
C GLU A 171 10.92 4.62 -17.58
N ASP A 172 10.38 5.73 -17.10
CA ASP A 172 10.85 7.09 -17.44
C ASP A 172 12.34 7.27 -17.08
N LEU A 173 12.75 6.74 -15.93
CA LEU A 173 14.14 6.73 -15.46
C LEU A 173 15.07 5.95 -16.40
N ASP A 174 14.67 4.75 -16.81
CA ASP A 174 15.47 3.94 -17.72
C ASP A 174 15.54 4.58 -19.13
N ALA A 175 14.45 5.20 -19.62
CA ALA A 175 14.44 5.95 -20.88
C ALA A 175 15.40 7.16 -20.85
N LEU A 176 15.46 7.88 -19.72
CA LEU A 176 16.42 8.96 -19.52
C LEU A 176 17.86 8.44 -19.51
N VAL A 177 18.11 7.34 -18.81
CA VAL A 177 19.43 6.68 -18.80
C VAL A 177 19.88 6.32 -20.22
N ASP A 178 18.98 5.80 -21.04
CA ASP A 178 19.31 5.44 -22.43
C ASP A 178 19.54 6.67 -23.31
N THR A 179 18.83 7.77 -23.06
CA THR A 179 19.10 9.06 -23.71
C THR A 179 20.51 9.58 -23.36
N LEU A 180 20.91 9.50 -22.09
CA LEU A 180 22.24 9.93 -21.62
C LEU A 180 23.39 9.02 -22.09
N LYS A 181 23.10 7.81 -22.58
CA LYS A 181 24.11 6.94 -23.21
C LYS A 181 24.35 7.28 -24.68
N GLN A 182 23.51 8.13 -25.29
CA GLN A 182 23.71 8.57 -26.67
C GLN A 182 24.91 9.52 -26.76
N GLU A 183 25.42 9.70 -27.97
CA GLU A 183 26.52 10.63 -28.21
C GLU A 183 26.05 12.08 -27.97
N PRO A 184 26.88 12.94 -27.36
CA PRO A 184 26.44 14.28 -26.94
C PRO A 184 25.93 15.19 -28.06
N ASP A 185 26.40 14.98 -29.29
CA ASP A 185 25.97 15.68 -30.50
C ASP A 185 24.56 15.30 -30.98
N LYS A 186 24.01 14.18 -30.47
CA LYS A 186 22.67 13.68 -30.81
C LYS A 186 21.58 14.10 -29.82
N ILE A 187 21.97 14.72 -28.70
CA ILE A 187 21.01 15.13 -27.67
C ILE A 187 20.31 16.42 -28.09
N ASP A 188 18.97 16.37 -28.14
CA ASP A 188 18.15 17.58 -28.29
C ASP A 188 18.17 18.39 -26.99
N THR A 189 18.91 19.50 -27.01
CA THR A 189 19.05 20.42 -25.88
C THR A 189 17.70 20.98 -25.39
N LYS A 190 16.71 21.16 -26.28
CA LYS A 190 15.39 21.66 -25.92
C LYS A 190 14.61 20.59 -25.16
N ALA A 191 14.67 19.33 -25.61
CA ALA A 191 14.07 18.20 -24.91
C ALA A 191 14.73 18.01 -23.53
N SER A 192 16.06 18.09 -23.45
CA SER A 192 16.79 17.98 -22.16
C SER A 192 16.40 19.06 -21.15
N VAL A 193 16.14 20.29 -21.60
CA VAL A 193 15.67 21.35 -20.70
C VAL A 193 14.29 21.03 -20.12
N GLY A 194 13.39 20.45 -20.91
CA GLY A 194 12.07 20.02 -20.44
C GLY A 194 12.17 18.90 -19.42
N GLU A 195 13.05 17.93 -19.65
CA GLU A 195 13.29 16.83 -18.72
C GLU A 195 13.90 17.31 -17.40
N ILE A 196 14.85 18.24 -17.46
CA ILE A 196 15.42 18.87 -16.27
C ILE A 196 14.35 19.61 -15.45
N ASP A 197 13.40 20.28 -16.10
CA ASP A 197 12.29 20.94 -15.42
C ASP A 197 11.37 19.95 -14.71
N ARG A 198 11.04 18.83 -15.35
CA ARG A 198 10.24 17.76 -14.75
C ARG A 198 10.91 17.20 -13.50
N TRP A 199 12.21 16.89 -13.60
CA TRP A 199 13.02 16.40 -12.47
C TRP A 199 13.17 17.42 -11.36
N TYR A 200 13.38 18.69 -11.70
CA TYR A 200 13.38 19.77 -10.73
C TYR A 200 12.05 19.81 -9.97
N ASP A 201 10.92 19.75 -10.68
CA ASP A 201 9.58 19.82 -10.11
C ASP A 201 9.28 18.68 -9.15
N LEU A 202 9.78 17.48 -9.45
CA LEU A 202 9.67 16.31 -8.59
C LEU A 202 10.53 16.46 -7.32
N LEU A 203 11.80 16.83 -7.48
CA LEU A 203 12.77 16.79 -6.38
C LEU A 203 12.69 17.99 -5.43
N HIS A 204 12.37 19.20 -5.92
CA HIS A 204 12.38 20.40 -5.07
C HIS A 204 11.28 20.41 -4.00
N LYS A 205 10.20 19.64 -4.22
CA LYS A 205 9.09 19.50 -3.28
C LYS A 205 9.34 18.44 -2.20
N SER A 206 10.38 17.62 -2.37
CA SER A 206 10.74 16.60 -1.38
C SER A 206 11.11 17.24 -0.05
N GLU A 207 10.88 16.57 1.07
CA GLU A 207 11.40 17.00 2.38
C GLU A 207 12.89 16.64 2.56
N ASP A 208 13.43 15.77 1.71
CA ASP A 208 14.83 15.34 1.76
C ASP A 208 15.77 16.46 1.27
N LYS A 209 16.67 16.89 2.16
CA LYS A 209 17.67 17.92 1.87
C LYS A 209 18.59 17.53 0.70
N SER A 210 19.00 16.28 0.60
CA SER A 210 19.85 15.80 -0.49
C SER A 210 19.14 15.88 -1.84
N LEU A 211 17.83 15.61 -1.89
CA LEU A 211 17.03 15.75 -3.11
C LEU A 211 16.83 17.23 -3.50
N LYS A 212 16.65 18.13 -2.53
CA LYS A 212 16.61 19.58 -2.79
C LYS A 212 17.94 20.13 -3.33
N GLU A 213 19.07 19.59 -2.86
CA GLU A 213 20.39 19.94 -3.39
C GLU A 213 20.52 19.51 -4.84
N ILE A 214 20.11 18.28 -5.20
CA ILE A 214 20.06 17.81 -6.59
C ILE A 214 19.16 18.71 -7.44
N ALA A 215 17.99 19.10 -6.94
CA ALA A 215 17.10 20.03 -7.64
C ALA A 215 17.79 21.38 -7.92
N THR A 216 18.53 21.91 -6.95
CA THR A 216 19.27 23.17 -7.15
C THR A 216 20.31 23.04 -8.26
N GLU A 217 21.03 21.91 -8.32
CA GLU A 217 22.00 21.65 -9.36
C GLU A 217 21.39 21.44 -10.75
N LEU A 218 20.22 20.80 -10.82
CA LEU A 218 19.43 20.68 -12.05
C LEU A 218 19.07 22.07 -12.59
N LYS A 219 18.68 23.01 -11.71
CA LYS A 219 18.39 24.38 -12.11
C LYS A 219 19.62 25.09 -12.68
N GLU A 220 20.80 24.88 -12.09
CA GLU A 220 22.06 25.41 -12.59
C GLU A 220 22.45 24.78 -13.94
N LEU A 221 22.32 23.46 -14.08
CA LEU A 221 22.53 22.72 -15.33
C LEU A 221 21.65 23.26 -16.46
N LYS A 222 20.37 23.53 -16.18
CA LYS A 222 19.45 24.16 -17.13
C LYS A 222 19.94 25.55 -17.57
N GLN A 223 20.49 26.36 -16.66
CA GLN A 223 21.04 27.68 -17.03
C GLN A 223 22.26 27.54 -17.95
N LEU A 224 23.13 26.56 -17.69
CA LEU A 224 24.27 26.25 -18.54
C LEU A 224 23.81 25.80 -19.94
N LEU A 225 22.81 24.92 -20.04
CA LEU A 225 22.28 24.47 -21.33
C LEU A 225 21.60 25.59 -22.14
N LYS A 226 20.99 26.57 -21.46
CA LYS A 226 20.38 27.74 -22.12
C LYS A 226 21.39 28.82 -22.49
N GLY A 227 22.55 28.83 -21.85
CA GLY A 227 23.59 29.81 -22.11
C GLY A 227 24.24 29.56 -23.47
N SER A 228 24.23 30.55 -24.35
CA SER A 228 24.85 30.49 -25.69
C SER A 228 26.39 30.41 -25.68
N LYS A 229 27.01 30.40 -24.49
CA LYS A 229 28.46 30.34 -24.25
C LYS A 229 28.84 29.31 -23.18
N SER A 230 27.99 28.34 -22.86
CA SER A 230 28.41 27.27 -21.95
C SER A 230 29.62 26.57 -22.54
N LYS A 231 30.75 26.66 -21.84
CA LYS A 231 31.95 25.94 -22.24
C LYS A 231 31.68 24.47 -21.95
N GLY A 232 31.95 23.59 -22.90
CA GLY A 232 31.77 22.13 -22.72
C GLY A 232 32.37 21.62 -21.41
N ALA A 233 33.47 22.23 -20.95
CA ALA A 233 34.09 21.96 -19.65
C ALA A 233 33.19 22.28 -18.44
N ASP A 234 32.51 23.44 -18.41
CA ASP A 234 31.64 23.82 -17.28
C ASP A 234 30.41 22.89 -17.24
N LEU A 235 29.89 22.50 -18.41
CA LEU A 235 28.78 21.56 -18.54
C LEU A 235 29.19 20.14 -18.11
N SER A 236 30.37 19.70 -18.55
CA SER A 236 30.97 18.42 -18.17
C SER A 236 31.12 18.31 -16.66
N GLU A 237 31.75 19.31 -16.01
CA GLU A 237 31.95 19.32 -14.57
C GLU A 237 30.61 19.28 -13.82
N LYS A 238 29.61 20.06 -14.26
CA LYS A 238 28.30 20.07 -13.63
C LYS A 238 27.58 18.73 -13.73
N LEU A 239 27.67 18.05 -14.89
CA LEU A 239 27.06 16.72 -15.08
C LEU A 239 27.75 15.64 -14.23
N ILE A 240 29.07 15.71 -14.08
CA ILE A 240 29.83 14.82 -13.19
C ILE A 240 29.39 15.02 -11.73
N GLN A 241 29.37 16.26 -11.25
CA GLN A 241 28.93 16.58 -9.89
C GLN A 241 27.50 16.11 -9.62
N LEU A 242 26.58 16.39 -10.56
CA LEU A 242 25.19 15.96 -10.47
C LEU A 242 25.08 14.43 -10.43
N GLY A 243 25.85 13.73 -11.27
CA GLY A 243 25.88 12.27 -11.31
C GLY A 243 26.38 11.64 -10.00
N GLU A 244 27.42 12.23 -9.39
CA GLU A 244 27.92 11.82 -8.08
C GLU A 244 26.87 12.01 -6.98
N LYS A 245 26.23 13.19 -6.92
CA LYS A 245 25.18 13.46 -5.94
C LYS A 245 23.95 12.57 -6.12
N THR A 246 23.51 12.35 -7.35
CA THR A 246 22.42 11.41 -7.67
C THR A 246 22.76 9.99 -7.20
N THR A 247 24.00 9.55 -7.40
CA THR A 247 24.47 8.23 -6.93
C THR A 247 24.47 8.13 -5.41
N VAL A 248 24.88 9.19 -4.71
CA VAL A 248 24.85 9.27 -3.24
C VAL A 248 23.41 9.24 -2.73
N ALA A 249 22.51 10.04 -3.32
CA ALA A 249 21.11 10.11 -2.93
C ALA A 249 20.36 8.79 -3.15
N ALA A 250 20.82 7.95 -4.09
CA ALA A 250 20.25 6.63 -4.31
C ALA A 250 20.24 5.72 -3.05
N ALA A 251 21.14 5.98 -2.08
CA ALA A 251 21.15 5.25 -0.82
C ALA A 251 19.87 5.48 0.03
N ASN A 252 19.23 6.63 -0.13
CA ASN A 252 18.01 7.02 0.59
C ASN A 252 16.75 6.84 -0.25
N ALA A 253 16.87 6.33 -1.47
CA ALA A 253 15.75 6.14 -2.37
C ALA A 253 14.75 5.11 -1.83
N GLY A 254 13.47 5.32 -2.15
CA GLY A 254 12.41 4.36 -1.90
C GLY A 254 12.70 2.97 -2.48
N ARG A 255 11.97 1.97 -1.98
CA ARG A 255 12.14 0.57 -2.41
C ARG A 255 11.98 0.47 -3.93
N GLY A 256 12.92 -0.17 -4.61
CA GLY A 256 12.92 -0.33 -6.07
C GLY A 256 13.70 0.75 -6.83
N PHE A 257 13.79 1.98 -6.30
CA PHE A 257 14.40 3.11 -7.00
C PHE A 257 15.92 3.19 -6.87
N LYS A 258 16.51 2.63 -5.81
CA LYS A 258 17.97 2.71 -5.57
C LYS A 258 18.79 2.31 -6.81
N GLY A 259 18.46 1.18 -7.44
CA GLY A 259 19.19 0.70 -8.62
C GLY A 259 19.05 1.62 -9.82
N ALA A 260 17.83 2.08 -10.11
CA ALA A 260 17.56 2.99 -11.23
C ALA A 260 18.25 4.35 -11.03
N ILE A 261 18.20 4.92 -9.82
CA ILE A 261 18.85 6.19 -9.50
C ILE A 261 20.38 6.06 -9.56
N GLN A 262 20.96 4.93 -9.12
CA GLN A 262 22.39 4.66 -9.30
C GLN A 262 22.78 4.59 -10.77
N LYS A 263 21.99 3.91 -11.62
CA LYS A 263 22.23 3.90 -13.07
C LYS A 263 22.18 5.31 -13.65
N LEU A 264 21.21 6.13 -13.25
CA LEU A 264 21.09 7.51 -13.68
C LEU A 264 22.32 8.33 -13.28
N GLY A 265 22.75 8.25 -12.02
CA GLY A 265 23.95 8.97 -11.55
C GLY A 265 25.22 8.57 -12.30
N ASN A 266 25.38 7.27 -12.59
CA ASN A 266 26.47 6.77 -13.42
C ASN A 266 26.38 7.27 -14.87
N ALA A 267 25.18 7.28 -15.47
CA ALA A 267 24.95 7.76 -16.83
C ALA A 267 25.27 9.26 -16.96
N LEU A 268 24.82 10.08 -16.00
CA LEU A 268 25.16 11.51 -15.92
C LEU A 268 26.67 11.73 -15.83
N THR A 269 27.35 10.97 -14.97
CA THR A 269 28.80 11.05 -14.81
C THR A 269 29.53 10.67 -16.09
N ALA A 270 29.10 9.59 -16.75
CA ALA A 270 29.68 9.12 -18.00
C ALA A 270 29.47 10.12 -19.15
N PHE A 271 28.26 10.68 -19.26
CA PHE A 271 27.92 11.69 -20.25
C PHE A 271 28.69 13.01 -20.02
N GLY A 272 28.86 13.42 -18.76
CA GLY A 272 29.74 14.54 -18.42
C GLY A 272 31.18 14.30 -18.87
N LYS A 273 31.72 13.10 -18.63
CA LYS A 273 33.10 12.74 -19.06
C LYS A 273 33.28 12.71 -20.58
N SER A 274 32.26 12.39 -21.36
CA SER A 274 32.36 12.39 -22.83
C SER A 274 32.32 13.80 -23.43
N LEU A 275 31.90 14.79 -22.65
CA LEU A 275 31.90 16.22 -23.02
C LEU A 275 33.21 16.95 -22.68
N ALA A 276 34.07 16.35 -21.83
CA ALA A 276 35.35 16.92 -21.40
C ALA A 276 36.43 16.80 -22.49
#